data_AF-A0A9Q8SHI5-F1
#
_entry.id   AF-A0A9Q8SHI5-F1
#
_cell.length_a   1.000
_cell.length_b   1.000
_cell.length_c   1.000
_cell.angle_alpha   90.00
_cell.angle_beta   90.00
_cell.angle_gamma   90.00
#
_symmetry.space_group_name_H-M   'P 1'
#
loop_
_entity.id
_entity.type
_entity.pdbx_description
1 polymer ?
#
loop_
_entity_poly.entity_id
_entity_poly.type
_entity_poly.pdbx_seq_one_letter_code
_entity_poly.pdbx_strand_id
1 'polypeptide(L)'
;MFHALDQLVKGLLASGQKSWTVDPVRPISFIAPNSSGRTEHVSKTPRSPPSQDWEPLVEKCRGMATLAETSQFSELLSVFGNVLASTKQMVQTCTPKFLVYFWKICIALFQVRIGGRRDYLCLRLFLHSLGAYLARSPSVGAHHAVTVFAASLIGVVESEPLDLKVALGLAYWKAIHVLASLLGGDHAVVLNMTTHCVRHWPGRFTPQKHVLESAYQELLSRESSAPWALSEKDISLQLDYLRTVSAKKNYAPDVIQRADELCRITRDISLSKATTGRLQAAVTTRAFDFTTELLTAHHLEAASRARDADSVEASQAVAFGLLNTAIEIFREGSLECQIRAVAFSKRLEVHLRASGRKKQGLDEKDRGRGVRLAIKRAVMEPSWEPSFTPTMRRSSRPRASTKAAWAAQKRRTRVESRDHLVCMLQAESRTRISTRA
;
A
#
# COMPACT_ATOMS: atom_id res chain seq x y z
N MET A 1 11.92 20.75 10.93
CA MET A 1 11.49 19.75 9.92
C MET A 1 12.17 19.91 8.55
N PHE A 2 11.90 20.96 7.76
CA PHE A 2 12.37 21.04 6.36
C PHE A 2 13.89 21.10 6.19
N HIS A 3 14.60 21.75 7.11
CA HIS A 3 16.07 21.77 7.10
C HIS A 3 16.65 20.36 7.30
N ALA A 4 16.12 19.59 8.25
CA ALA A 4 16.53 18.20 8.48
C ALA A 4 16.21 17.30 7.26
N LEU A 5 15.10 17.54 6.57
CA LEU A 5 14.79 16.84 5.32
C LEU A 5 15.77 17.19 4.19
N ASP A 6 16.11 18.46 4.04
CA ASP A 6 17.09 18.92 3.06
C ASP A 6 18.47 18.32 3.33
N GLN A 7 18.93 18.39 4.59
CA GLN A 7 20.15 17.73 5.04
C GLN A 7 20.11 16.22 4.87
N LEU A 8 18.96 15.59 5.06
CA LEU A 8 18.81 14.17 4.85
C LEU A 8 19.00 13.80 3.37
N VAL A 9 18.27 14.45 2.47
CA VAL A 9 18.35 14.15 1.03
C VAL A 9 19.75 14.47 0.51
N LYS A 10 20.31 15.64 0.87
CA LYS A 10 21.68 16.03 0.49
C LYS A 10 22.74 15.14 1.13
N GLY A 11 22.58 14.78 2.40
CA GLY A 11 23.52 13.92 3.13
C GLY A 11 23.58 12.49 2.58
N LEU A 12 22.44 11.94 2.15
CA LEU A 12 22.37 10.66 1.42
C LEU A 12 23.13 10.70 0.08
N LEU A 13 23.34 11.89 -0.49
CA LEU A 13 24.06 12.09 -1.76
C LEU A 13 25.54 12.48 -1.55
N ALA A 14 25.82 13.26 -0.51
CA ALA A 14 27.17 13.75 -0.18
C ALA A 14 28.11 12.64 0.33
N SER A 15 27.59 11.51 0.81
CA SER A 15 28.40 10.36 1.27
C SER A 15 29.13 9.60 0.15
N GLY A 16 29.23 10.16 -1.07
CA GLY A 16 30.15 9.67 -2.09
C GLY A 16 29.69 8.46 -2.94
N GLN A 17 28.44 8.00 -2.81
CA GLN A 17 27.87 7.02 -3.75
C GLN A 17 27.46 7.73 -5.06
N LYS A 18 28.45 8.09 -5.88
CA LYS A 18 28.30 8.85 -7.14
C LYS A 18 27.54 8.14 -8.28
N SER A 19 26.83 7.06 -8.03
CA SER A 19 25.96 6.47 -9.05
C SER A 19 24.70 5.93 -8.40
N TRP A 20 23.69 6.79 -8.32
CA TRP A 20 22.31 6.32 -8.23
C TRP A 20 21.96 5.75 -9.60
N THR A 21 22.52 4.58 -9.94
CA THR A 21 22.17 3.89 -11.18
C THR A 21 20.79 3.27 -10.98
N VAL A 22 19.90 3.62 -11.91
CA VAL A 22 18.65 2.91 -12.12
C VAL A 22 19.02 1.46 -12.45
N ASP A 23 18.61 0.51 -11.61
CA ASP A 23 18.73 -0.91 -11.96
C ASP A 23 18.02 -1.10 -13.31
N PRO A 24 18.72 -1.52 -14.37
CA PRO A 24 18.11 -1.71 -15.69
C PRO A 24 16.97 -2.74 -15.64
N VAL A 25 16.94 -3.62 -14.64
CA VAL A 25 15.90 -4.63 -14.41
C VAL A 25 14.81 -4.13 -13.44
N ARG A 26 15.10 -3.17 -12.55
CA ARG A 26 14.15 -2.67 -11.53
C ARG A 26 14.28 -1.16 -11.29
N PRO A 27 13.67 -0.30 -12.10
CA PRO A 27 13.91 1.15 -12.06
C PRO A 27 13.37 1.86 -10.81
N ILE A 28 12.54 1.19 -9.99
CA ILE A 28 12.07 1.69 -8.68
C ILE A 28 12.97 1.19 -7.52
N SER A 29 13.96 0.36 -7.84
CA SER A 29 14.90 -0.20 -6.89
C SER A 29 16.27 0.43 -7.11
N PHE A 30 16.70 1.21 -6.12
CA PHE A 30 18.08 1.69 -6.03
C PHE A 30 19.05 0.50 -5.87
N ILE A 31 20.09 0.38 -6.68
CA ILE A 31 21.20 -0.49 -6.31
C ILE A 31 22.18 0.38 -5.54
N ALA A 32 22.40 0.07 -4.25
CA ALA A 32 23.58 0.59 -3.57
C ALA A 32 24.80 -0.13 -4.17
N PRO A 33 25.91 0.57 -4.48
CA PRO A 33 27.09 -0.08 -5.02
C PRO A 33 27.69 -1.03 -3.98
N ASN A 34 27.43 -2.33 -4.13
CA ASN A 34 28.22 -3.36 -3.47
C ASN A 34 29.37 -3.75 -4.41
N SER A 35 30.55 -3.17 -4.18
CA SER A 35 31.88 -3.79 -4.29
C SER A 35 32.15 -4.88 -5.35
N SER A 36 31.59 -4.83 -6.55
CA SER A 36 32.05 -5.65 -7.67
C SER A 36 33.11 -4.88 -8.45
N GLY A 37 34.23 -4.66 -7.77
CA GLY A 37 35.38 -3.92 -8.28
C GLY A 37 36.67 -4.48 -7.71
N ARG A 38 36.84 -5.81 -7.75
CA ARG A 38 38.17 -6.44 -7.70
C ARG A 38 38.09 -7.92 -8.08
N THR A 39 38.70 -8.22 -9.23
CA THR A 39 39.46 -9.44 -9.58
C THR A 39 39.00 -10.77 -9.00
N GLU A 40 38.64 -11.65 -9.93
CA GLU A 40 38.55 -13.11 -9.79
C GLU A 40 39.51 -13.69 -8.75
N HIS A 41 38.99 -14.06 -7.59
CA HIS A 41 39.57 -15.10 -6.76
C HIS A 41 38.45 -15.97 -6.21
N VAL A 42 38.51 -17.24 -6.60
CA VAL A 42 37.64 -18.33 -6.15
C VAL A 42 37.76 -18.46 -4.63
N SER A 43 36.85 -17.80 -3.91
CA SER A 43 36.65 -18.02 -2.48
C SER A 43 35.16 -18.09 -2.18
N LYS A 44 34.79 -19.08 -1.38
CA LYS A 44 33.42 -19.44 -0.99
C LYS A 44 32.60 -18.19 -0.66
N THR A 45 31.60 -17.90 -1.49
CA THR A 45 30.75 -16.72 -1.34
C THR A 45 30.01 -16.75 0.00
N PRO A 46 30.18 -15.73 0.86
CA PRO A 46 29.24 -15.46 1.93
C PRO A 46 27.89 -15.17 1.28
N ARG A 47 26.83 -15.83 1.76
CA ARG A 47 25.44 -15.52 1.38
C ARG A 47 25.24 -14.01 1.35
N SER A 48 24.96 -13.45 0.17
CA SER A 48 24.56 -12.05 0.05
C SER A 48 23.44 -11.76 1.05
N PRO A 49 23.52 -10.67 1.83
CA PRO A 49 22.45 -10.34 2.75
C PRO A 49 21.13 -10.23 1.96
N PRO A 50 20.01 -10.73 2.50
CA PRO A 50 18.73 -10.71 1.80
C PRO A 50 18.43 -9.29 1.37
N SER A 51 18.18 -9.08 0.08
CA SER A 51 17.87 -7.76 -0.48
C SER A 51 16.69 -7.18 0.30
N GLN A 52 16.93 -6.11 1.06
CA GLN A 52 15.92 -5.51 1.91
C GLN A 52 14.93 -4.72 1.06
N ASP A 53 13.85 -5.39 0.69
CA ASP A 53 12.76 -4.80 -0.05
C ASP A 53 11.77 -4.13 0.91
N TRP A 54 11.52 -2.84 0.72
CA TRP A 54 10.52 -2.06 1.46
C TRP A 54 9.11 -2.24 0.89
N GLU A 55 8.99 -2.80 -0.31
CA GLU A 55 7.71 -3.00 -0.97
C GLU A 55 6.76 -3.93 -0.20
N PRO A 56 7.20 -5.08 0.36
CA PRO A 56 6.35 -5.91 1.22
C PRO A 56 5.78 -5.15 2.42
N LEU A 57 6.56 -4.22 3.00
CA LEU A 57 6.10 -3.40 4.11
C LEU A 57 5.00 -2.42 3.69
N VAL A 58 5.15 -1.80 2.52
CA VAL A 58 4.11 -0.93 1.92
C VAL A 58 2.83 -1.73 1.67
N GLU A 59 2.93 -2.94 1.12
CA GLU A 59 1.77 -3.77 0.82
C GLU A 59 1.02 -4.22 2.08
N LYS A 60 1.74 -4.59 3.15
CA LYS A 60 1.13 -4.84 4.47
C LYS A 60 0.36 -3.62 4.97
N CYS A 61 0.96 -2.44 4.90
CA CYS A 61 0.32 -1.19 5.34
C CYS A 61 -0.94 -0.86 4.51
N ARG A 62 -0.92 -1.11 3.19
CA ARG A 62 -2.10 -0.93 2.33
C ARG A 62 -3.21 -1.91 2.70
N GLY A 63 -2.86 -3.18 2.92
CA GLY A 63 -3.82 -4.21 3.33
C GLY A 63 -4.53 -3.90 4.64
N MET A 64 -3.89 -3.21 5.58
CA MET A 64 -4.50 -2.80 6.84
C MET A 64 -5.74 -1.91 6.66
N ALA A 65 -5.77 -1.04 5.64
CA ALA A 65 -6.94 -0.19 5.38
C ALA A 65 -8.16 -1.04 5.01
N THR A 66 -7.95 -2.04 4.13
CA THR A 66 -8.99 -3.01 3.76
C THR A 66 -9.44 -3.87 4.96
N LEU A 67 -8.51 -4.30 5.81
CA LEU A 67 -8.86 -5.03 7.05
C LEU A 67 -9.72 -4.16 7.98
N ALA A 68 -9.40 -2.87 8.12
CA ALA A 68 -10.20 -1.93 8.91
C ALA A 68 -11.60 -1.75 8.33
N GLU A 69 -11.72 -1.50 7.01
CA GLU A 69 -12.99 -1.34 6.31
C GLU A 69 -13.90 -2.58 6.43
N THR A 70 -13.29 -3.76 6.46
CA THR A 70 -14.00 -5.04 6.60
C THR A 70 -14.19 -5.50 8.05
N SER A 71 -13.79 -4.66 9.02
CA SER A 71 -13.89 -4.91 10.47
C SER A 71 -13.13 -6.17 10.94
N GLN A 72 -12.00 -6.49 10.32
CA GLN A 72 -11.08 -7.57 10.69
C GLN A 72 -9.98 -7.05 11.62
N PHE A 73 -10.39 -6.61 12.82
CA PHE A 73 -9.53 -5.87 13.74
C PHE A 73 -8.44 -6.73 14.39
N SER A 74 -8.71 -8.00 14.64
CA SER A 74 -7.71 -8.96 15.14
C SER A 74 -6.58 -9.17 14.14
N GLU A 75 -6.95 -9.35 12.87
CA GLU A 75 -6.01 -9.55 11.78
C GLU A 75 -5.22 -8.27 11.50
N LEU A 76 -5.88 -7.11 11.55
CA LEU A 76 -5.24 -5.81 11.45
C LEU A 76 -4.15 -5.63 12.52
N LEU A 77 -4.44 -5.97 13.78
CA LEU A 77 -3.48 -5.86 14.87
C LEU A 77 -2.24 -6.73 14.64
N SER A 78 -2.44 -7.99 14.23
CA SER A 78 -1.32 -8.90 13.92
C SER A 78 -0.48 -8.40 12.74
N VAL A 79 -1.12 -7.96 11.65
CA VAL A 79 -0.42 -7.34 10.51
C VAL A 79 0.35 -6.09 10.94
N PHE A 80 -0.22 -5.26 11.83
CA PHE A 80 0.46 -4.08 12.35
C PHE A 80 1.68 -4.44 13.22
N GLY A 81 1.57 -5.48 14.07
CA GLY A 81 2.72 -6.03 14.80
C GLY A 81 3.87 -6.43 13.86
N ASN A 82 3.53 -7.10 12.76
CA ASN A 82 4.49 -7.47 11.72
C ASN A 82 5.11 -6.23 11.03
N VAL A 83 4.32 -5.19 10.76
CA VAL A 83 4.82 -3.90 10.24
C VAL A 83 5.84 -3.28 11.18
N LEU A 84 5.57 -3.25 12.50
CA LEU A 84 6.49 -2.70 13.49
C LEU A 84 7.77 -3.53 13.62
N ALA A 85 7.67 -4.86 13.58
CA ALA A 85 8.81 -5.77 13.62
C ALA A 85 9.71 -5.61 12.40
N SER A 86 9.13 -5.59 11.19
CA SER A 86 9.87 -5.34 9.96
C SER A 86 10.53 -3.95 9.98
N THR A 87 9.83 -2.92 10.44
CA THR A 87 10.40 -1.56 10.54
C THR A 87 11.65 -1.52 11.41
N LYS A 88 11.66 -2.23 12.56
CA LYS A 88 12.84 -2.34 13.42
C LYS A 88 14.05 -2.88 12.67
N GLN A 89 13.85 -3.94 11.88
CA GLN A 89 14.92 -4.59 11.13
C GLN A 89 15.45 -3.70 10.00
N MET A 90 14.56 -2.95 9.34
CA MET A 90 14.91 -2.09 8.21
C MET A 90 15.58 -0.77 8.63
N VAL A 91 15.30 -0.26 9.84
CA VAL A 91 15.97 0.93 10.37
C VAL A 91 17.46 0.69 10.60
N GLN A 92 17.89 -0.54 10.88
CA GLN A 92 19.30 -0.86 11.13
C GLN A 92 20.20 -0.55 9.93
N THR A 93 19.66 -0.60 8.71
CA THR A 93 20.42 -0.43 7.46
C THR A 93 20.23 0.93 6.80
N CYS A 94 19.22 1.71 7.22
CA CYS A 94 18.91 3.07 6.75
C CYS A 94 19.28 3.35 5.28
N THR A 95 18.85 2.46 4.38
CA THR A 95 19.17 2.61 2.96
C THR A 95 18.56 3.90 2.42
N PRO A 96 19.17 4.56 1.43
CA PRO A 96 18.62 5.78 0.84
C PRO A 96 17.21 5.60 0.26
N LYS A 97 16.83 4.36 -0.09
CA LYS A 97 15.46 3.98 -0.49
C LYS A 97 14.40 4.35 0.54
N PHE A 98 14.76 4.40 1.82
CA PHE A 98 13.86 4.61 2.95
C PHE A 98 12.89 5.75 2.68
N LEU A 99 13.38 6.89 2.19
CA LEU A 99 12.54 8.06 1.94
C LEU A 99 11.43 7.79 0.93
N VAL A 100 11.70 7.07 -0.16
CA VAL A 100 10.68 6.78 -1.18
C VAL A 100 9.54 5.95 -0.61
N TYR A 101 9.87 4.97 0.23
CA TYR A 101 8.88 4.06 0.82
C TYR A 101 8.22 4.63 2.08
N PHE A 102 8.92 5.48 2.83
CA PHE A 102 8.41 6.15 4.02
C PHE A 102 7.10 6.89 3.73
N TRP A 103 7.03 7.63 2.63
CA TRP A 103 5.81 8.34 2.24
C TRP A 103 4.67 7.38 1.90
N LYS A 104 4.97 6.29 1.18
CA LYS A 104 3.99 5.24 0.84
C LYS A 104 3.42 4.59 2.09
N ILE A 105 4.27 4.29 3.08
CA ILE A 105 3.86 3.73 4.38
C ILE A 105 3.00 4.74 5.14
N CYS A 106 3.45 5.99 5.29
CA CYS A 106 2.72 7.00 6.03
C CYS A 106 1.32 7.22 5.46
N ILE A 107 1.20 7.32 4.14
CA ILE A 107 -0.09 7.49 3.47
C ILE A 107 -0.98 6.26 3.60
N ALA A 108 -0.43 5.05 3.48
CA ALA A 108 -1.19 3.83 3.67
C ALA A 108 -1.74 3.74 5.10
N LEU A 109 -0.92 4.01 6.12
CA LEU A 109 -1.34 4.03 7.51
C LEU A 109 -2.31 5.18 7.83
N PHE A 110 -2.18 6.32 7.16
CA PHE A 110 -3.14 7.43 7.26
C PHE A 110 -4.54 7.03 6.81
N GLN A 111 -4.66 6.09 5.86
CA GLN A 111 -5.95 5.58 5.37
C GLN A 111 -6.58 4.55 6.31
N VAL A 112 -5.85 4.02 7.30
CA VAL A 112 -6.36 3.05 8.26
C VAL A 112 -7.27 3.74 9.27
N ARG A 113 -8.59 3.63 9.05
CA ARG A 113 -9.61 4.25 9.91
C ARG A 113 -10.17 3.24 10.90
N ILE A 114 -9.78 3.38 12.18
CA ILE A 114 -10.34 2.63 13.31
C ILE A 114 -11.22 3.60 14.10
N GLY A 115 -12.48 3.27 14.38
CA GLY A 115 -13.30 4.11 15.28
C GLY A 115 -14.06 5.28 14.66
N GLY A 116 -13.89 5.58 13.37
CA GLY A 116 -14.55 6.71 12.71
C GLY A 116 -14.03 8.10 13.13
N ARG A 117 -13.09 8.16 14.08
CA ARG A 117 -12.39 9.40 14.50
C ARG A 117 -11.09 9.59 13.71
N ARG A 118 -10.64 10.83 13.61
CA ARG A 118 -9.38 11.23 12.92
C ARG A 118 -8.14 10.97 13.79
N ASP A 119 -8.08 9.82 14.45
CA ASP A 119 -7.09 9.60 15.50
C ASP A 119 -5.75 9.04 14.97
N TYR A 120 -5.66 8.78 13.65
CA TYR A 120 -4.45 8.33 12.91
C TYR A 120 -3.58 7.33 13.68
N LEU A 121 -4.19 6.44 14.45
CA LEU A 121 -3.54 5.74 15.57
C LEU A 121 -2.40 4.84 15.11
N CYS A 122 -2.60 4.08 14.02
CA CYS A 122 -1.56 3.25 13.44
C CYS A 122 -0.38 4.08 12.92
N LEU A 123 -0.64 5.23 12.31
CA LEU A 123 0.41 6.13 11.83
C LEU A 123 1.18 6.76 13.00
N ARG A 124 0.48 7.22 14.04
CA ARG A 124 1.10 7.76 15.26
C ARG A 124 2.03 6.75 15.92
N LEU A 125 1.53 5.52 16.16
CA LEU A 125 2.32 4.43 16.74
C LEU A 125 3.51 4.02 15.87
N PHE A 126 3.32 4.00 14.55
CA PHE A 126 4.40 3.75 13.60
C PHE A 126 5.48 4.82 13.70
N LEU A 127 5.12 6.12 13.71
CA LEU A 127 6.09 7.22 13.80
C LEU A 127 6.86 7.18 15.12
N HIS A 128 6.19 6.96 16.25
CA HIS A 128 6.85 6.79 17.55
C HIS A 128 7.81 5.61 17.58
N SER A 129 7.39 4.47 17.04
CA SER A 129 8.23 3.26 16.97
C SER A 129 9.41 3.47 16.02
N LEU A 130 9.21 4.13 14.89
CA LEU A 130 10.27 4.48 13.96
C LEU A 130 11.29 5.41 14.62
N GLY A 131 10.83 6.51 15.24
CA GLY A 131 11.71 7.44 15.97
C GLY A 131 12.47 6.73 17.10
N ALA A 132 11.81 5.80 17.80
CA ALA A 132 12.45 4.95 18.80
C ALA A 132 13.59 4.10 18.26
N TYR A 133 13.35 3.43 17.14
CA TYR A 133 14.35 2.55 16.52
C TYR A 133 15.51 3.36 15.94
N LEU A 134 15.23 4.52 15.34
CA LEU A 134 16.25 5.41 14.78
C LEU A 134 17.19 5.96 15.87
N ALA A 135 16.62 6.49 16.95
CA ALA A 135 17.39 7.06 18.05
C ALA A 135 18.29 6.03 18.76
N ARG A 136 17.86 4.77 18.82
CA ARG A 136 18.61 3.65 19.43
C ARG A 136 19.53 2.93 18.44
N SER A 137 19.44 3.22 17.14
CA SER A 137 20.25 2.53 16.14
C SER A 137 21.70 3.01 16.23
N PRO A 138 22.69 2.11 16.40
CA PRO A 138 24.10 2.49 16.43
C PRO A 138 24.59 3.17 15.15
N SER A 139 23.99 2.84 14.00
CA SER A 139 24.36 3.38 12.68
C SER A 139 23.74 4.75 12.37
N VAL A 140 22.75 5.18 13.14
CA VAL A 140 21.98 6.41 12.89
C VAL A 140 22.15 7.35 14.07
N GLY A 141 21.68 6.94 15.24
CA GLY A 141 21.74 7.74 16.47
C GLY A 141 20.72 8.89 16.52
N ALA A 142 20.71 9.59 17.65
CA ALA A 142 19.70 10.61 17.98
C ALA A 142 19.82 11.88 17.12
N HIS A 143 21.05 12.26 16.74
CA HIS A 143 21.34 13.52 16.05
C HIS A 143 21.27 13.42 14.52
N HIS A 144 21.03 12.22 13.97
CA HIS A 144 20.94 12.03 12.52
C HIS A 144 19.73 12.75 11.92
N ALA A 145 19.88 13.24 10.69
CA ALA A 145 18.84 14.00 9.99
C ALA A 145 17.51 13.25 9.88
N VAL A 146 17.52 11.92 9.64
CA VAL A 146 16.31 11.07 9.65
C VAL A 146 15.64 11.09 11.02
N THR A 147 16.41 11.00 12.10
CA THR A 147 15.89 10.96 13.47
C THR A 147 15.25 12.29 13.83
N VAL A 148 15.92 13.41 13.51
CA VAL A 148 15.39 14.77 13.73
C VAL A 148 14.12 15.02 12.89
N PHE A 149 14.09 14.53 11.65
CA PHE A 149 12.91 14.59 10.80
C PHE A 149 11.74 13.78 11.38
N ALA A 150 11.97 12.53 11.80
CA ALA A 150 10.95 11.70 12.44
C ALA A 150 10.44 12.33 13.74
N ALA A 151 11.33 12.87 14.57
CA ALA A 151 10.96 13.59 15.79
C ALA A 151 10.11 14.84 15.51
N SER A 152 10.42 15.59 14.44
CA SER A 152 9.60 16.74 14.01
C SER A 152 8.18 16.29 13.64
N LEU A 153 8.04 15.19 12.89
CA LEU A 153 6.73 14.65 12.54
C LEU A 153 5.97 14.15 13.75
N ILE A 154 6.64 13.47 14.69
CA ILE A 154 6.05 13.08 15.98
C ILE A 154 5.52 14.33 16.69
N GLY A 155 6.31 15.42 16.76
CA GLY A 155 5.87 16.69 17.33
C GLY A 155 4.54 17.17 16.75
N VAL A 156 4.41 17.21 15.42
CA VAL A 156 3.15 17.59 14.73
C VAL A 156 1.99 16.66 15.09
N VAL A 157 2.23 15.34 15.13
CA VAL A 157 1.18 14.36 15.50
C VAL A 157 0.67 14.59 16.91
N GLU A 158 1.54 15.00 17.83
CA GLU A 158 1.22 15.21 19.24
C GLU A 158 0.55 16.57 19.51
N SER A 159 1.05 17.64 18.90
CA SER A 159 0.54 19.00 19.13
C SER A 159 -0.67 19.35 18.27
N GLU A 160 -0.62 18.99 16.98
CA GLU A 160 -1.55 19.45 15.95
C GLU A 160 -1.96 18.28 15.03
N PRO A 161 -2.63 17.24 15.54
CA PRO A 161 -2.96 16.04 14.77
C PRO A 161 -3.84 16.32 13.54
N LEU A 162 -4.62 17.41 13.55
CA LEU A 162 -5.42 17.84 12.40
C LEU A 162 -4.54 18.33 11.23
N ASP A 163 -3.38 18.90 11.53
CA ASP A 163 -2.43 19.43 10.55
C ASP A 163 -1.44 18.40 10.04
N LEU A 164 -1.41 17.19 10.63
CA LEU A 164 -0.56 16.08 10.21
C LEU A 164 -0.64 15.81 8.69
N LYS A 165 -1.85 15.80 8.13
CA LYS A 165 -2.03 15.59 6.68
C LYS A 165 -1.35 16.67 5.86
N VAL A 166 -1.43 17.92 6.33
CA VAL A 166 -0.83 19.08 5.65
C VAL A 166 0.69 19.01 5.76
N ALA A 167 1.20 18.78 6.97
CA ALA A 167 2.63 18.66 7.25
C ALA A 167 3.28 17.53 6.44
N LEU A 168 2.64 16.35 6.38
CA LEU A 168 3.11 15.24 5.55
C LEU A 168 3.13 15.61 4.06
N GLY A 169 2.10 16.28 3.56
CA GLY A 169 2.04 16.72 2.17
C GLY A 169 3.15 17.71 1.83
N LEU A 170 3.36 18.73 2.66
CA LEU A 170 4.42 19.72 2.46
C LEU A 170 5.81 19.10 2.54
N ALA A 171 6.04 18.20 3.50
CA ALA A 171 7.32 17.51 3.66
C ALA A 171 7.60 16.58 2.47
N TYR A 172 6.59 15.85 2.00
CA TYR A 172 6.73 14.99 0.82
C TYR A 172 7.02 15.81 -0.44
N TRP A 173 6.29 16.89 -0.65
CA TRP A 173 6.51 17.82 -1.76
C TRP A 173 7.91 18.43 -1.74
N LYS A 174 8.39 18.86 -0.56
CA LYS A 174 9.76 19.36 -0.41
C LYS A 174 10.79 18.28 -0.72
N ALA A 175 10.57 17.03 -0.28
CA ALA A 175 11.45 15.91 -0.60
C ALA A 175 11.55 15.67 -2.12
N ILE A 176 10.41 15.74 -2.82
CA ILE A 176 10.35 15.64 -4.28
C ILE A 176 11.16 16.75 -4.93
N HIS A 177 10.98 18.01 -4.51
CA HIS A 177 11.74 19.13 -5.08
C HIS A 177 13.26 18.99 -4.88
N VAL A 178 13.69 18.61 -3.68
CA VAL A 178 15.12 18.42 -3.40
C VAL A 178 15.67 17.27 -4.26
N LEU A 179 14.94 16.15 -4.36
CA LEU A 179 15.34 15.04 -5.24
C LEU A 179 15.35 15.43 -6.72
N ALA A 180 14.35 16.18 -7.19
CA ALA A 180 14.27 16.67 -8.58
C ALA A 180 15.45 17.57 -8.93
N SER A 181 15.88 18.43 -8.01
CA SER A 181 17.06 19.29 -8.21
C SER A 181 18.38 18.51 -8.31
N LEU A 182 18.39 17.25 -7.87
CA LEU A 182 19.59 16.41 -7.80
C LEU A 182 19.61 15.33 -8.88
N LEU A 183 18.45 14.77 -9.24
CA LEU A 183 18.32 13.67 -10.21
C LEU A 183 17.77 14.10 -11.57
N GLY A 184 17.20 15.30 -11.68
CA GLY A 184 16.35 15.71 -12.80
C GLY A 184 14.86 15.49 -12.50
N GLY A 185 14.01 16.37 -13.03
CA GLY A 185 12.55 16.33 -12.81
C GLY A 185 11.85 15.20 -13.57
N ASP A 186 12.44 14.75 -14.67
CA ASP A 186 12.03 13.66 -15.57
C ASP A 186 12.49 12.28 -15.10
N HIS A 187 13.33 12.22 -14.06
CA HIS A 187 13.80 10.96 -13.51
C HIS A 187 12.64 10.10 -12.99
N ALA A 188 12.60 8.80 -13.32
CA ALA A 188 11.48 7.89 -13.02
C ALA A 188 11.06 7.88 -11.54
N VAL A 189 12.01 7.94 -10.60
CA VAL A 189 11.74 8.06 -9.15
C VAL A 189 11.01 9.35 -8.80
N VAL A 190 11.45 10.49 -9.38
CA VAL A 190 10.86 11.80 -9.14
C VAL A 190 9.46 11.85 -9.71
N LEU A 191 9.26 11.32 -10.92
CA LEU A 191 7.94 11.16 -11.52
C LEU A 191 7.03 10.26 -10.66
N ASN A 192 7.51 9.10 -10.19
CA ASN A 192 6.74 8.19 -9.34
C ASN A 192 6.29 8.88 -8.04
N MET A 193 7.22 9.55 -7.36
CA MET A 193 6.92 10.28 -6.13
C MET A 193 5.95 11.44 -6.38
N THR A 194 6.11 12.14 -7.50
CA THR A 194 5.22 13.24 -7.91
C THR A 194 3.81 12.73 -8.18
N THR A 195 3.65 11.72 -9.03
CA THR A 195 2.35 11.07 -9.32
C THR A 195 1.67 10.61 -8.02
N HIS A 196 2.42 9.96 -7.15
CA HIS A 196 1.91 9.47 -5.87
C HIS A 196 1.48 10.63 -4.94
N CYS A 197 2.28 11.70 -4.85
CA CYS A 197 1.95 12.89 -4.06
C CYS A 197 0.67 13.58 -4.58
N VAL A 198 0.57 13.84 -5.88
CA VAL A 198 -0.60 14.52 -6.48
C VAL A 198 -1.89 13.75 -6.23
N ARG A 199 -1.84 12.41 -6.31
CA ARG A 199 -3.01 11.55 -6.07
C ARG A 199 -3.58 11.68 -4.65
N HIS A 200 -2.73 11.92 -3.66
CA HIS A 200 -3.13 11.98 -2.25
C HIS A 200 -3.43 13.39 -1.73
N TRP A 201 -2.94 14.42 -2.42
CA TRP A 201 -3.20 15.83 -2.12
C TRP A 201 -3.72 16.58 -3.35
N PRO A 202 -4.89 16.20 -3.89
CA PRO A 202 -5.45 16.85 -5.07
C PRO A 202 -5.67 18.35 -4.80
N GLY A 203 -5.21 19.18 -5.74
CA GLY A 203 -5.41 20.64 -5.72
C GLY A 203 -4.44 21.45 -4.84
N ARG A 204 -3.55 20.80 -4.08
CA ARG A 204 -2.49 21.50 -3.32
C ARG A 204 -1.14 21.48 -4.01
N PHE A 205 -0.88 20.39 -4.72
CA PHE A 205 0.32 20.21 -5.53
C PHE A 205 -0.17 19.85 -6.93
N THR A 206 -0.18 20.82 -7.83
CA THR A 206 -0.62 20.64 -9.22
C THR A 206 0.57 20.82 -10.14
N PRO A 207 1.43 19.79 -10.28
CA PRO A 207 2.28 19.74 -11.46
C PRO A 207 1.36 19.78 -12.69
N GLN A 208 1.83 20.42 -13.74
CA GLN A 208 1.14 20.46 -15.00
C GLN A 208 0.98 19.03 -15.51
N LYS A 209 -0.27 18.52 -15.54
CA LYS A 209 -0.59 17.12 -15.90
C LYS A 209 0.07 16.71 -17.22
N HIS A 210 0.02 17.60 -18.22
CA HIS A 210 0.63 17.37 -19.53
C HIS A 210 2.16 17.18 -19.45
N VAL A 211 2.86 17.88 -18.55
CA VAL A 211 4.31 17.73 -18.36
C VAL A 211 4.63 16.34 -17.81
N LEU A 212 3.87 15.87 -16.82
CA LEU A 212 4.05 14.51 -16.30
C LEU A 212 3.73 13.46 -17.36
N GLU A 213 2.65 13.65 -18.11
CA GLU A 213 2.26 12.76 -19.21
C GLU A 213 3.33 12.65 -20.27
N SER A 214 3.85 13.78 -20.75
CA SER A 214 4.95 13.82 -21.73
C SER A 214 6.20 13.13 -21.20
N ALA A 215 6.59 13.38 -19.95
CA ALA A 215 7.78 12.77 -19.34
C ALA A 215 7.66 11.24 -19.24
N TYR A 216 6.49 10.70 -18.86
CA TYR A 216 6.27 9.26 -18.87
C TYR A 216 6.24 8.66 -20.28
N GLN A 217 5.65 9.37 -21.25
CA GLN A 217 5.64 8.91 -22.65
C GLN A 217 7.05 8.83 -23.24
N GLU A 218 7.92 9.79 -22.93
CA GLU A 218 9.32 9.76 -23.32
C GLU A 218 10.06 8.57 -22.70
N LEU A 219 9.86 8.31 -21.40
CA LEU A 219 10.44 7.14 -20.74
C LEU A 219 9.95 5.83 -21.35
N LEU A 220 8.65 5.70 -21.61
CA LEU A 220 8.06 4.52 -22.24
C LEU A 220 8.62 4.30 -23.64
N SER A 221 8.83 5.37 -24.41
CA SER A 221 9.40 5.31 -25.76
C SER A 221 10.87 4.87 -25.74
N ARG A 222 11.64 5.29 -24.74
CA ARG A 222 13.05 4.92 -24.58
C ARG A 222 13.26 3.48 -24.11
N GLU A 223 12.35 2.96 -23.29
CA GLU A 223 12.51 1.65 -22.63
C GLU A 223 11.85 0.49 -23.38
N SER A 224 11.06 0.75 -24.42
CA SER A 224 10.36 -0.27 -25.22
C SER A 224 11.31 -1.10 -26.09
N SER A 225 12.12 -1.97 -25.47
CA SER A 225 12.88 -3.02 -26.16
C SER A 225 12.10 -4.34 -26.11
N ALA A 226 11.46 -4.70 -27.24
CA ALA A 226 10.70 -5.92 -27.52
C ALA A 226 9.19 -5.94 -27.12
N PRO A 227 8.26 -6.02 -28.11
CA PRO A 227 6.80 -5.99 -27.89
C PRO A 227 6.18 -7.19 -27.15
N TRP A 228 6.89 -8.32 -27.02
CA TRP A 228 6.26 -9.62 -26.73
C TRP A 228 6.52 -10.19 -25.32
N ALA A 229 7.37 -9.54 -24.52
CA ALA A 229 7.57 -9.92 -23.12
C ALA A 229 7.83 -8.67 -22.26
N LEU A 230 6.76 -8.08 -21.71
CA LEU A 230 6.90 -6.96 -20.78
C LEU A 230 7.70 -7.42 -19.56
N SER A 231 8.83 -6.76 -19.31
CA SER A 231 9.60 -6.94 -18.09
C SER A 231 8.81 -6.40 -16.88
N GLU A 232 9.20 -6.78 -15.66
CA GLU A 232 8.62 -6.20 -14.43
C GLU A 232 8.78 -4.67 -14.40
N LYS A 233 9.85 -4.18 -15.02
CA LYS A 233 10.15 -2.77 -15.23
C LYS A 233 9.09 -2.10 -16.11
N ASP A 234 8.78 -2.67 -17.28
CA ASP A 234 7.79 -2.11 -18.19
C ASP A 234 6.40 -2.09 -17.57
N ILE A 235 6.03 -3.17 -16.86
CA ILE A 235 4.78 -3.24 -16.11
C ILE A 235 4.71 -2.11 -15.07
N SER A 236 5.82 -1.86 -14.36
CA SER A 236 5.87 -0.80 -13.36
C SER A 236 5.70 0.59 -13.97
N LEU A 237 6.38 0.86 -15.08
CA LEU A 237 6.33 2.15 -15.76
C LEU A 237 4.94 2.42 -16.36
N GLN A 238 4.34 1.40 -16.99
CA GLN A 238 2.97 1.46 -17.51
C GLN A 238 1.96 1.69 -16.38
N LEU A 239 2.11 1.02 -15.24
CA LEU A 239 1.25 1.24 -14.07
C LEU A 239 1.36 2.69 -13.55
N ASP A 240 2.56 3.24 -13.48
CA ASP A 240 2.78 4.61 -13.01
C ASP A 240 2.25 5.66 -14.00
N TYR A 241 2.41 5.43 -15.30
CA TYR A 241 1.76 6.21 -16.34
C TYR A 241 0.24 6.19 -16.16
N LEU A 242 -0.38 5.00 -16.09
CA LEU A 242 -1.82 4.86 -15.94
C LEU A 242 -2.33 5.56 -14.67
N ARG A 243 -1.61 5.47 -13.55
CA ARG A 243 -1.95 6.18 -12.30
C ARG A 243 -1.90 7.70 -12.45
N THR A 244 -1.03 8.22 -13.31
CA THR A 244 -0.90 9.64 -13.61
C THR A 244 -2.06 10.14 -14.44
N VAL A 245 -2.39 9.43 -15.52
CA VAL A 245 -3.35 9.90 -16.55
C VAL A 245 -4.80 9.65 -16.19
N SER A 246 -5.08 8.59 -15.40
CA SER A 246 -6.44 8.20 -14.98
C SER A 246 -6.99 8.98 -13.78
N ALA A 247 -6.26 10.00 -13.30
CA ALA A 247 -6.74 10.85 -12.22
C ALA A 247 -8.10 11.49 -12.57
N LYS A 248 -9.02 11.52 -11.60
CA LYS A 248 -10.37 12.12 -11.70
C LYS A 248 -11.33 11.47 -12.72
N LYS A 249 -11.34 10.13 -12.82
CA LYS A 249 -12.24 9.40 -13.75
C LYS A 249 -12.02 9.77 -15.23
N ASN A 250 -10.78 10.06 -15.59
CA ASN A 250 -10.43 10.27 -16.99
C ASN A 250 -10.43 8.91 -17.70
N TYR A 251 -11.45 8.65 -18.51
CA TYR A 251 -11.62 7.43 -19.30
C TYR A 251 -11.39 7.68 -20.78
N ALA A 252 -10.33 8.43 -21.11
CA ALA A 252 -9.94 8.63 -22.50
C ALA A 252 -9.68 7.26 -23.19
N PRO A 253 -10.10 7.07 -24.45
CA PRO A 253 -10.03 5.76 -25.12
C PRO A 253 -8.63 5.13 -25.13
N ASP A 254 -7.59 5.94 -25.32
CA ASP A 254 -6.19 5.52 -25.29
C ASP A 254 -5.75 5.00 -23.92
N VAL A 255 -6.22 5.64 -22.84
CA VAL A 255 -5.96 5.22 -21.45
C VAL A 255 -6.65 3.89 -21.17
N ILE A 256 -7.89 3.72 -21.61
CA ILE A 256 -8.65 2.47 -21.44
C ILE A 256 -8.01 1.34 -22.23
N GLN A 257 -7.61 1.58 -23.48
CA GLN A 257 -6.92 0.59 -24.31
C GLN A 257 -5.62 0.10 -23.65
N ARG A 258 -4.79 1.02 -23.14
CA ARG A 258 -3.55 0.66 -22.41
C ARG A 258 -3.85 -0.08 -21.11
N ALA A 259 -4.90 0.31 -20.39
CA ALA A 259 -5.30 -0.38 -19.16
C ALA A 259 -5.79 -1.80 -19.44
N ASP A 260 -6.53 -2.03 -20.53
CA ASP A 260 -6.99 -3.34 -20.98
C ASP A 260 -5.82 -4.25 -21.36
N GLU A 261 -4.89 -3.75 -22.17
CA GLU A 261 -3.68 -4.49 -22.54
C GLU A 261 -2.85 -4.90 -21.32
N LEU A 262 -2.58 -3.95 -20.42
CA LEU A 262 -1.83 -4.23 -19.19
C LEU A 262 -2.60 -5.19 -18.27
N CYS A 263 -3.94 -5.07 -18.19
CA CYS A 263 -4.80 -5.99 -17.44
C CYS A 263 -4.66 -7.42 -17.96
N ARG A 264 -4.78 -7.63 -19.28
CA ARG A 264 -4.65 -8.96 -19.91
C ARG A 264 -3.31 -9.61 -19.59
N ILE A 265 -2.21 -8.89 -19.83
CA ILE A 265 -0.85 -9.40 -19.59
C ILE A 265 -0.64 -9.75 -18.11
N THR A 266 -1.00 -8.84 -17.22
CA THR A 266 -0.76 -9.02 -15.78
C THR A 266 -1.71 -10.05 -15.16
N ARG A 267 -2.92 -10.21 -15.71
CA ARG A 267 -3.85 -11.30 -15.37
C ARG A 267 -3.24 -12.65 -15.72
N ASP A 268 -2.75 -12.83 -16.94
CA ASP A 268 -2.25 -14.13 -17.40
C ASP A 268 -1.00 -14.58 -16.60
N ILE A 269 -0.09 -13.64 -16.31
CA ILE A 269 1.05 -13.88 -15.40
C ILE A 269 0.57 -14.23 -13.99
N SER A 270 -0.40 -13.48 -13.46
CA SER A 270 -0.92 -13.71 -12.10
C SER A 270 -1.65 -15.04 -11.99
N LEU A 271 -2.43 -15.43 -13.00
CA LEU A 271 -3.13 -16.71 -13.08
C LEU A 271 -2.14 -17.88 -13.08
N SER A 272 -1.10 -17.82 -13.92
CA SER A 272 -0.02 -18.84 -13.95
C SER A 272 0.70 -18.97 -12.60
N LYS A 273 0.94 -17.86 -11.90
CA LYS A 273 1.50 -17.89 -10.55
C LYS A 273 0.52 -18.44 -9.51
N ALA A 274 -0.78 -18.16 -9.66
CA ALA A 274 -1.83 -18.67 -8.77
C ALA A 274 -1.97 -20.18 -8.86
N THR A 275 -2.02 -20.74 -10.07
CA THR A 275 -2.14 -22.20 -10.29
C THR A 275 -0.95 -22.98 -9.75
N THR A 276 0.21 -22.34 -9.63
CA THR A 276 1.43 -22.96 -9.05
C THR A 276 1.64 -22.63 -7.57
N GLY A 277 0.69 -21.96 -6.90
CA GLY A 277 0.80 -21.57 -5.49
C GLY A 277 1.89 -20.53 -5.21
N ARG A 278 2.37 -19.82 -6.24
CA ARG A 278 3.49 -18.87 -6.19
C ARG A 278 3.06 -17.41 -6.34
N LEU A 279 1.76 -17.12 -6.26
CA LEU A 279 1.24 -15.75 -6.39
C LEU A 279 1.56 -14.92 -5.14
N GLN A 280 2.53 -14.01 -5.28
CA GLN A 280 2.95 -13.06 -4.25
C GLN A 280 2.53 -11.64 -4.62
N ALA A 281 2.33 -10.78 -3.62
CA ALA A 281 2.09 -9.36 -3.84
C ALA A 281 3.33 -8.66 -4.42
N ALA A 282 3.37 -8.58 -5.76
CA ALA A 282 4.44 -7.96 -6.55
C ALA A 282 3.89 -6.89 -7.50
N VAL A 283 4.76 -6.22 -8.26
CA VAL A 283 4.38 -5.19 -9.25
C VAL A 283 3.32 -5.67 -10.23
N THR A 284 3.43 -6.90 -10.75
CA THR A 284 2.42 -7.51 -11.63
C THR A 284 1.04 -7.56 -10.98
N THR A 285 0.95 -8.03 -9.74
CA THR A 285 -0.35 -8.12 -9.04
C THR A 285 -0.93 -6.75 -8.73
N ARG A 286 -0.09 -5.72 -8.53
CA ARG A 286 -0.53 -4.35 -8.30
C ARG A 286 -1.02 -3.69 -9.58
N ALA A 287 -0.37 -3.99 -10.70
CA ALA A 287 -0.82 -3.56 -12.01
C ALA A 287 -2.16 -4.19 -12.34
N PHE A 288 -2.30 -5.51 -12.14
CA PHE A 288 -3.56 -6.23 -12.35
C PHE A 288 -4.69 -5.71 -11.45
N ASP A 289 -4.41 -5.50 -10.16
CA ASP A 289 -5.35 -4.91 -9.20
C ASP A 289 -5.84 -3.52 -9.68
N PHE A 290 -4.90 -2.64 -10.00
CA PHE A 290 -5.21 -1.27 -10.43
C PHE A 290 -5.98 -1.22 -11.76
N THR A 291 -5.57 -1.98 -12.77
CA THR A 291 -6.25 -1.98 -14.07
C THR A 291 -7.62 -2.62 -13.98
N THR A 292 -7.79 -3.68 -13.16
CA THR A 292 -9.10 -4.25 -12.85
C THR A 292 -10.02 -3.20 -12.24
N GLU A 293 -9.56 -2.43 -11.25
CA GLU A 293 -10.33 -1.34 -10.65
C GLU A 293 -10.72 -0.28 -11.67
N LEU A 294 -9.77 0.15 -12.50
CA LEU A 294 -9.97 1.19 -13.50
C LEU A 294 -10.99 0.79 -14.56
N LEU A 295 -10.84 -0.41 -15.13
CA LEU A 295 -11.74 -0.95 -16.17
C LEU A 295 -13.13 -1.24 -15.61
N THR A 296 -13.21 -1.79 -14.39
CA THR A 296 -14.50 -1.99 -13.71
C THR A 296 -15.23 -0.66 -13.55
N ALA A 297 -14.53 0.39 -13.09
CA ALA A 297 -15.13 1.71 -12.94
C ALA A 297 -15.59 2.30 -14.28
N HIS A 298 -14.80 2.14 -15.35
CA HIS A 298 -15.15 2.55 -16.70
C HIS A 298 -16.45 1.87 -17.19
N HIS A 299 -16.55 0.54 -17.08
CA HIS A 299 -17.73 -0.20 -17.54
C HIS A 299 -18.97 0.08 -16.69
N LEU A 300 -18.83 0.26 -15.37
CA LEU A 300 -19.95 0.67 -14.52
C LEU A 300 -20.42 2.09 -14.85
N GLU A 301 -19.51 2.99 -15.21
CA GLU A 301 -19.87 4.33 -15.65
C GLU A 301 -20.56 4.31 -17.02
N ALA A 302 -20.10 3.48 -17.96
CA ALA A 302 -20.78 3.23 -19.22
C ALA A 302 -22.21 2.68 -18.99
N ALA A 303 -22.37 1.70 -18.11
CA ALA A 303 -23.68 1.15 -17.73
C ALA A 303 -24.60 2.23 -17.15
N SER A 304 -24.07 3.18 -16.37
CA SER A 304 -24.88 4.26 -15.79
C SER A 304 -25.35 5.31 -16.81
N ARG A 305 -24.71 5.36 -17.98
CA ARG A 305 -25.01 6.33 -19.06
C ARG A 305 -25.81 5.70 -20.22
N ALA A 306 -25.88 4.37 -20.28
CA ALA A 306 -26.62 3.65 -21.31
C ALA A 306 -28.14 3.88 -21.17
N ARG A 307 -28.85 3.88 -22.30
CA ARG A 307 -30.31 4.15 -22.36
C ARG A 307 -31.14 2.87 -22.48
N ASP A 308 -30.61 1.87 -23.16
CA ASP A 308 -31.25 0.58 -23.38
C ASP A 308 -30.75 -0.47 -22.36
N ALA A 309 -31.63 -1.42 -22.03
CA ALA A 309 -31.35 -2.45 -21.03
C ALA A 309 -30.21 -3.38 -21.44
N ASP A 310 -30.08 -3.69 -22.73
CA ASP A 310 -29.08 -4.62 -23.26
C ASP A 310 -27.66 -4.06 -23.08
N SER A 311 -27.45 -2.78 -23.38
CA SER A 311 -26.17 -2.09 -23.19
C SER A 311 -25.79 -1.96 -21.71
N VAL A 312 -26.78 -1.72 -20.83
CA VAL A 312 -26.58 -1.73 -19.38
C VAL A 312 -26.11 -3.11 -18.92
N GLU A 313 -26.79 -4.16 -19.35
CA GLU A 313 -26.48 -5.53 -18.98
C GLU A 313 -25.10 -5.97 -19.50
N ALA A 314 -24.79 -5.69 -20.77
CA ALA A 314 -23.49 -6.00 -21.36
C ALA A 314 -22.34 -5.33 -20.59
N SER A 315 -22.48 -4.04 -20.28
CA SER A 315 -21.48 -3.28 -19.52
C SER A 315 -21.32 -3.80 -18.09
N GLN A 316 -22.42 -4.14 -17.41
CA GLN A 316 -22.37 -4.75 -16.08
C GLN A 316 -21.74 -6.15 -16.11
N ALA A 317 -22.04 -6.95 -17.13
CA ALA A 317 -21.48 -8.30 -17.28
C ALA A 317 -19.95 -8.25 -17.39
N VAL A 318 -19.40 -7.31 -18.18
CA VAL A 318 -17.94 -7.11 -18.27
C VAL A 318 -17.36 -6.69 -16.93
N ALA A 319 -17.95 -5.68 -16.27
CA ALA A 319 -17.49 -5.21 -14.97
C ALA A 319 -17.49 -6.32 -13.89
N PHE A 320 -18.55 -7.13 -13.83
CA PHE A 320 -18.65 -8.24 -12.90
C PHE A 320 -17.71 -9.38 -13.25
N GLY A 321 -17.49 -9.66 -14.54
CA GLY A 321 -16.51 -10.64 -15.01
C GLY A 321 -15.08 -10.30 -14.62
N LEU A 322 -14.69 -9.02 -14.75
CA LEU A 322 -13.38 -8.52 -14.32
C LEU A 322 -13.17 -8.72 -12.81
N LEU A 323 -14.14 -8.28 -12.00
CA LEU A 323 -14.09 -8.46 -10.54
C LEU A 323 -14.03 -9.94 -10.15
N ASN A 324 -14.86 -10.77 -10.77
CA ASN A 324 -14.89 -12.20 -10.50
C ASN A 324 -13.55 -12.86 -10.78
N THR A 325 -12.95 -12.56 -11.94
CA THR A 325 -11.64 -13.09 -12.34
C THR A 325 -10.55 -12.68 -11.35
N ALA A 326 -10.54 -11.41 -10.95
CA ALA A 326 -9.56 -10.92 -9.98
C ALA A 326 -9.71 -11.60 -8.61
N ILE A 327 -10.94 -11.83 -8.13
CA ILE A 327 -11.19 -12.54 -6.87
C ILE A 327 -10.65 -13.98 -6.93
N GLU A 328 -10.93 -14.70 -8.00
CA GLU A 328 -10.48 -16.09 -8.18
C GLU A 328 -8.96 -16.20 -8.24
N ILE A 329 -8.28 -15.26 -8.89
CA ILE A 329 -6.81 -15.26 -8.94
C ILE A 329 -6.22 -14.87 -7.57
N PHE A 330 -6.70 -13.78 -6.97
CA PHE A 330 -6.07 -13.23 -5.77
C PHE A 330 -6.31 -14.06 -4.50
N ARG A 331 -7.41 -14.82 -4.42
CA ARG A 331 -7.68 -15.67 -3.25
C ARG A 331 -6.68 -16.83 -3.10
N GLU A 332 -6.02 -17.24 -4.19
CA GLU A 332 -5.02 -18.31 -4.20
C GLU A 332 -3.59 -17.79 -3.93
N GLY A 333 -3.44 -16.49 -3.65
CA GLY A 333 -2.13 -15.88 -3.42
C GLY A 333 -1.76 -15.70 -1.95
N SER A 334 -0.67 -14.95 -1.75
CA SER A 334 -0.20 -14.42 -0.45
C SER A 334 -1.29 -13.70 0.34
N LEU A 335 -1.05 -13.47 1.63
CA LEU A 335 -1.97 -12.76 2.53
C LEU A 335 -2.46 -11.42 1.93
N GLU A 336 -1.54 -10.64 1.36
CA GLU A 336 -1.85 -9.35 0.74
C GLU A 336 -2.74 -9.51 -0.50
N CYS A 337 -2.55 -10.56 -1.30
CA CYS A 337 -3.46 -10.91 -2.40
C CYS A 337 -4.85 -11.28 -1.86
N GLN A 338 -4.94 -12.13 -0.83
CA GLN A 338 -6.22 -12.50 -0.24
C GLN A 338 -6.98 -11.29 0.33
N ILE A 339 -6.28 -10.32 0.91
CA ILE A 339 -6.87 -9.05 1.35
C ILE A 339 -7.49 -8.29 0.16
N ARG A 340 -6.80 -8.22 -0.98
CA ARG A 340 -7.37 -7.62 -2.21
C ARG A 340 -8.57 -8.41 -2.73
N ALA A 341 -8.53 -9.74 -2.70
CA ALA A 341 -9.68 -10.57 -3.06
C ALA A 341 -10.91 -10.24 -2.20
N VAL A 342 -10.73 -10.04 -0.89
CA VAL A 342 -11.82 -9.60 0.00
C VAL A 342 -12.35 -8.21 -0.39
N ALA A 343 -11.47 -7.27 -0.76
CA ALA A 343 -11.89 -5.95 -1.22
C ALA A 343 -12.75 -6.04 -2.49
N PHE A 344 -12.31 -6.81 -3.48
CA PHE A 344 -13.07 -7.04 -4.72
C PHE A 344 -14.39 -7.76 -4.47
N SER A 345 -14.40 -8.82 -3.64
CA SER A 345 -15.63 -9.49 -3.23
C SER A 345 -16.62 -8.51 -2.60
N LYS A 346 -16.14 -7.59 -1.77
CA LYS A 346 -17.00 -6.59 -1.14
C LYS A 346 -17.59 -5.61 -2.16
N ARG A 347 -16.80 -5.16 -3.13
CA ARG A 347 -17.27 -4.28 -4.22
C ARG A 347 -18.28 -5.00 -5.11
N LEU A 348 -17.98 -6.23 -5.52
CA LEU A 348 -18.89 -7.05 -6.33
C LEU A 348 -20.23 -7.28 -5.61
N GLU A 349 -20.20 -7.61 -4.31
CA GLU A 349 -21.41 -7.72 -3.46
C GLU A 349 -22.26 -6.45 -3.54
N VAL A 350 -21.64 -5.27 -3.43
CA VAL A 350 -22.35 -3.98 -3.44
C VAL A 350 -22.98 -3.71 -4.81
N HIS A 351 -22.22 -3.90 -5.89
CA HIS A 351 -22.72 -3.64 -7.24
C HIS A 351 -23.81 -4.63 -7.67
N LEU A 352 -23.67 -5.92 -7.35
CA LEU A 352 -24.72 -6.93 -7.61
C LEU A 352 -26.04 -6.58 -6.90
N ARG A 353 -25.97 -6.07 -5.67
CA ARG A 353 -27.18 -5.63 -4.96
C ARG A 353 -27.78 -4.36 -5.55
N ALA A 354 -26.94 -3.42 -5.95
CA ALA A 354 -27.39 -2.18 -6.59
C ALA A 354 -28.07 -2.45 -7.94
N SER A 355 -27.65 -3.48 -8.67
CA SER A 355 -28.28 -3.91 -9.93
C SER A 355 -29.48 -4.86 -9.75
N GLY A 356 -29.99 -5.04 -8.53
CA GLY A 356 -31.15 -5.90 -8.26
C GLY A 356 -30.85 -7.40 -8.15
N ARG A 357 -29.60 -7.84 -8.38
CA ARG A 357 -29.14 -9.25 -8.31
C ARG A 357 -28.87 -9.69 -6.87
N LYS A 358 -29.89 -9.58 -6.00
CA LYS A 358 -29.77 -9.81 -4.55
C LYS A 358 -29.23 -11.19 -4.17
N LYS A 359 -29.65 -12.25 -4.87
CA LYS A 359 -29.20 -13.64 -4.63
C LYS A 359 -27.69 -13.79 -4.87
N GLN A 360 -27.23 -13.37 -6.05
CA GLN A 360 -25.80 -13.37 -6.39
C GLN A 360 -24.99 -12.51 -5.40
N GLY A 361 -25.52 -11.37 -4.97
CA GLY A 361 -24.90 -10.56 -3.92
C GLY A 361 -24.92 -11.18 -2.51
N LEU A 362 -25.71 -12.21 -2.25
CA LEU A 362 -25.60 -13.02 -1.02
C LEU A 362 -24.54 -14.10 -1.18
N ASP A 363 -24.55 -14.80 -2.32
CA ASP A 363 -23.54 -15.82 -2.65
C ASP A 363 -22.12 -15.22 -2.60
N GLU A 364 -21.94 -14.03 -3.17
CA GLU A 364 -20.66 -13.32 -3.15
C GLU A 364 -20.22 -12.95 -1.73
N LYS A 365 -21.17 -12.55 -0.88
CA LYS A 365 -20.87 -12.21 0.51
C LYS A 365 -20.35 -13.43 1.28
N ASP A 366 -20.88 -14.61 0.99
CA ASP A 366 -20.45 -15.86 1.61
C ASP A 366 -19.12 -16.36 1.01
N ARG A 367 -18.89 -16.21 -0.30
CA ARG A 367 -17.54 -16.39 -0.91
C ARG A 367 -16.51 -15.50 -0.22
N GLY A 368 -16.78 -14.20 -0.11
CA GLY A 368 -15.91 -13.26 0.59
C GLY A 368 -15.73 -13.58 2.08
N ARG A 369 -16.65 -14.33 2.71
CA ARG A 369 -16.46 -14.84 4.07
C ARG A 369 -15.46 -15.99 4.11
N GLY A 370 -15.50 -16.90 3.12
CA GLY A 370 -14.51 -17.96 2.96
C GLY A 370 -13.09 -17.40 2.91
N VAL A 371 -12.87 -16.37 2.09
CA VAL A 371 -11.55 -15.71 1.99
C VAL A 371 -11.12 -15.07 3.31
N ARG A 372 -12.02 -14.37 4.03
CA ARG A 372 -11.71 -13.83 5.36
C ARG A 372 -11.31 -14.90 6.39
N LEU A 373 -11.92 -16.08 6.33
CA LEU A 373 -11.54 -17.20 7.19
C LEU A 373 -10.17 -17.77 6.81
N ALA A 374 -9.77 -17.73 5.54
CA ALA A 374 -8.42 -18.07 5.11
C ALA A 374 -7.39 -17.07 5.65
N ILE A 375 -7.64 -15.76 5.50
CA ILE A 375 -6.82 -14.68 6.08
C ILE A 375 -6.64 -14.90 7.58
N LYS A 376 -7.74 -15.12 8.30
CA LYS A 376 -7.68 -15.36 9.75
C LYS A 376 -6.79 -16.55 10.11
N ARG A 377 -6.86 -17.65 9.35
CA ARG A 377 -6.00 -18.82 9.58
C ARG A 377 -4.52 -18.48 9.33
N ALA A 378 -4.23 -17.82 8.21
CA ALA A 378 -2.86 -17.43 7.84
C ALA A 378 -2.23 -16.43 8.83
N VAL A 379 -3.05 -15.56 9.45
CA VAL A 379 -2.56 -14.52 10.37
C VAL A 379 -2.44 -15.01 11.83
N MET A 380 -3.19 -16.05 12.21
CA MET A 380 -3.19 -16.61 13.57
C MET A 380 -2.12 -17.70 13.78
N GLU A 381 -1.33 -18.04 12.76
CA GLU A 381 -0.08 -18.77 12.97
C GLU A 381 0.93 -17.84 13.69
N PRO A 382 1.53 -18.28 14.81
CA PRO A 382 2.06 -17.37 15.82
C PRO A 382 3.39 -16.75 15.38
N SER A 383 3.39 -15.47 15.00
CA SER A 383 4.62 -14.68 14.83
C SER A 383 4.71 -13.47 15.77
N TRP A 384 3.64 -13.14 16.50
CA TRP A 384 3.62 -12.02 17.44
C TRP A 384 2.63 -12.27 18.59
N GLU A 385 3.17 -12.50 19.78
CA GLU A 385 2.39 -12.41 21.02
C GLU A 385 2.48 -10.96 21.54
N PRO A 386 1.35 -10.24 21.68
CA PRO A 386 1.35 -9.00 22.44
C PRO A 386 1.86 -9.31 23.86
N SER A 387 2.75 -8.47 24.41
CA SER A 387 3.24 -8.59 25.80
C SER A 387 2.14 -8.41 26.86
N PHE A 388 0.92 -8.14 26.43
CA PHE A 388 -0.26 -8.02 27.25
C PHE A 388 -1.22 -9.16 26.88
N THR A 389 -1.42 -10.10 27.80
CA THR A 389 -2.46 -11.14 27.71
C THR A 389 -3.80 -10.52 28.07
N PRO A 390 -4.73 -10.33 27.11
CA PRO A 390 -6.03 -9.78 27.43
C PRO A 390 -6.81 -10.82 28.24
N THR A 391 -7.20 -10.46 29.46
CA THR A 391 -8.25 -11.17 30.21
C THR A 391 -9.59 -10.95 29.52
N MET A 392 -9.83 -11.64 28.40
CA MET A 392 -11.18 -11.73 27.86
C MET A 392 -12.00 -12.62 28.79
N ARG A 393 -12.83 -12.00 29.64
CA ARG A 393 -13.95 -12.70 30.28
C ARG A 393 -14.77 -13.34 29.16
N ARG A 394 -14.75 -14.67 29.07
CA ARG A 394 -15.65 -15.44 28.19
C ARG A 394 -17.08 -15.21 28.68
N SER A 395 -17.74 -14.16 28.19
CA SER A 395 -19.17 -13.99 28.43
C SER A 395 -19.90 -15.08 27.65
N SER A 396 -20.66 -15.93 28.34
CA SER A 396 -21.62 -16.84 27.73
C SER A 396 -22.55 -16.06 26.81
N ARG A 397 -22.43 -16.25 25.48
CA ARG A 397 -23.22 -15.50 24.50
C ARG A 397 -24.67 -16.02 24.48
N PRO A 398 -25.67 -15.20 24.84
CA PRO A 398 -27.06 -15.58 24.64
C PRO A 398 -27.35 -15.68 23.14
N ARG A 399 -28.12 -16.70 22.72
CA ARG A 399 -28.65 -16.76 21.35
C ARG A 399 -29.65 -15.62 21.16
N ALA A 400 -29.40 -14.74 20.20
CA ALA A 400 -30.35 -13.69 19.83
C ALA A 400 -31.61 -14.31 19.19
N SER A 401 -32.79 -13.98 19.72
CA SER A 401 -34.08 -14.56 19.31
C SER A 401 -34.60 -14.05 17.95
N THR A 402 -34.10 -12.91 17.47
CA THR A 402 -34.56 -12.30 16.20
C THR A 402 -33.41 -11.86 15.31
N LYS A 403 -33.67 -11.72 14.01
CA LYS A 403 -32.71 -11.18 13.03
C LYS A 403 -32.24 -9.77 13.39
N ALA A 404 -33.13 -8.94 13.93
CA ALA A 404 -32.81 -7.60 14.42
C ALA A 404 -31.90 -7.65 15.66
N ALA A 405 -32.20 -8.52 16.62
CA ALA A 405 -31.36 -8.74 17.80
C ALA A 405 -29.97 -9.29 17.41
N TRP A 406 -29.88 -10.18 16.43
CA TRP A 406 -28.60 -10.68 15.92
C TRP A 406 -27.79 -9.59 15.22
N ALA A 407 -28.44 -8.73 14.42
CA ALA A 407 -27.79 -7.59 13.80
C ALA A 407 -27.29 -6.58 14.85
N ALA A 408 -28.09 -6.29 15.88
CA ALA A 408 -27.71 -5.43 17.00
C ALA A 408 -26.53 -6.03 17.79
N GLN A 409 -26.57 -7.32 18.11
CA GLN A 409 -25.49 -8.02 18.80
C GLN A 409 -24.20 -7.99 17.97
N LYS A 410 -24.28 -8.25 16.66
CA LYS A 410 -23.11 -8.18 15.77
C LYS A 410 -22.53 -6.77 15.68
N ARG A 411 -23.37 -5.73 15.70
CA ARG A 411 -22.92 -4.34 15.79
C ARG A 411 -22.21 -4.09 17.13
N ARG A 412 -22.78 -4.52 18.26
CA ARG A 412 -22.16 -4.42 19.59
C ARG A 412 -20.79 -5.10 19.62
N THR A 413 -20.69 -6.36 19.18
CA THR A 413 -19.40 -7.09 19.17
C THR A 413 -18.36 -6.40 18.29
N ARG A 414 -18.76 -5.81 17.15
CA ARG A 414 -17.84 -5.02 16.31
C ARG A 414 -17.37 -3.75 16.99
N VAL A 415 -18.27 -3.05 17.68
CA VAL A 415 -17.94 -1.86 18.48
C VAL A 415 -17.01 -2.25 19.64
N GLU A 416 -17.30 -3.32 20.37
CA GLU A 416 -16.45 -3.84 21.44
C GLU A 416 -15.05 -4.23 20.95
N SER A 417 -14.94 -4.99 19.84
CA SER A 417 -13.64 -5.37 19.27
C SER A 417 -12.83 -4.14 18.81
N ARG A 418 -13.52 -3.15 18.24
CA ARG A 418 -12.92 -1.89 17.81
C ARG A 418 -12.44 -1.07 19.01
N ASP A 419 -13.28 -0.90 20.01
CA ASP A 419 -12.97 -0.11 21.20
C ASP A 419 -11.86 -0.80 22.01
N HIS A 420 -11.86 -2.13 22.06
CA HIS A 420 -10.75 -2.91 22.61
C HIS A 420 -9.44 -2.70 21.85
N LEU A 421 -9.46 -2.74 20.51
CA LEU A 421 -8.28 -2.45 19.69
C LEU A 421 -7.78 -1.02 19.94
N VAL A 422 -8.68 -0.04 20.01
CA VAL A 422 -8.32 1.36 20.31
C VAL A 422 -7.69 1.45 21.69
N CYS A 423 -8.28 0.81 22.72
CA CYS A 423 -7.73 0.79 24.07
C CYS A 423 -6.33 0.14 24.10
N MET A 424 -6.14 -0.99 23.42
CA MET A 424 -4.84 -1.66 23.32
C MET A 424 -3.79 -0.78 22.65
N LEU A 425 -4.12 -0.19 21.51
CA LEU A 425 -3.21 0.68 20.76
C LEU A 425 -2.92 1.99 21.52
N GLN A 426 -3.90 2.54 22.25
CA GLN A 426 -3.69 3.69 23.13
C GLN A 426 -2.84 3.35 24.36
N ALA A 427 -3.07 2.18 24.98
CA ALA A 427 -2.24 1.70 26.08
C ALA A 427 -0.80 1.51 25.62
N GLU A 428 -0.59 0.87 24.47
CA GLU A 428 0.73 0.71 23.85
C GLU A 428 1.37 2.06 23.50
N SER A 429 0.57 3.03 23.04
CA SER A 429 1.04 4.39 22.83
C SER A 429 1.52 5.01 24.13
N ARG A 430 0.75 4.90 25.22
CA ARG A 430 1.09 5.47 26.53
C ARG A 430 2.30 4.79 27.16
N THR A 431 2.42 3.47 27.12
CA THR A 431 3.57 2.74 27.68
C THR A 431 4.86 3.09 26.95
N ARG A 432 4.83 3.17 25.61
CA ARG A 432 6.00 3.56 24.81
C ARG A 432 6.38 5.03 24.94
N ILE A 433 5.39 5.91 25.14
CA ILE A 433 5.63 7.35 25.37
C ILE A 433 6.11 7.59 26.81
N SER A 434 5.50 6.95 27.82
CA SER A 434 5.81 7.16 29.24
C SER A 434 7.14 6.57 29.68
N THR A 435 7.68 5.56 29.00
CA THR A 435 9.04 5.02 29.28
C THR A 435 10.17 5.94 28.80
N ARG A 436 9.86 7.21 28.49
CA ARG A 436 10.78 8.18 27.86
C ARG A 436 10.72 9.60 28.43
N ALA A 437 9.76 9.88 29.31
CA ALA A 437 9.86 11.00 30.23
C ALA A 437 10.56 10.48 31.49
#